data_AF-A0A536GI10-F1
#
_entry.id   AF-A0A536GI10-F1
#
_cell.length_a   1.000
_cell.length_b   1.000
_cell.length_c   1.000
_cell.angle_alpha   90.00
_cell.angle_beta   90.00
_cell.angle_gamma   90.00
#
_symmetry.space_group_name_H-M   'P 1'
#
loop_
_entity.id
_entity.type
_entity.pdbx_description
1 polymer ?
#
loop_
_entity_poly.entity_id
_entity_poly.type
_entity_poly.pdbx_seq_one_letter_code
_entity_poly.pdbx_strand_id
1 'polypeptide(L)'
;MKPRPLFLIAVIIAIASLVGASVTSAHTLVDPTTLTPPLKPFRVCYQDGPWVKCDTSTPTTTYANQANTDFDLPCGTIYESGTVTTHATRWYKNLLLVERNAQEHIAGTWSLSPTGSGPTIAFATDISWHETFLVPGDLSSDSIVEHGSFLRVPALGTEFHDSGINMADGTHHGNTSFTDAAKARLCALLTP
;
A
#
# COMPACT_ATOMS: atom_id res chain seq x y z
N MET A 1 42.36 -56.53 25.93
CA MET A 1 41.52 -55.71 26.82
C MET A 1 40.89 -54.57 26.00
N LYS A 2 39.57 -54.64 25.73
CA LYS A 2 38.71 -53.43 25.63
C LYS A 2 38.72 -52.79 27.03
N PRO A 3 38.64 -51.46 27.23
CA PRO A 3 37.75 -50.52 26.53
C PRO A 3 38.48 -49.23 26.06
N ARG A 4 37.84 -48.35 25.28
CA ARG A 4 37.33 -47.08 25.83
C ARG A 4 36.30 -46.45 24.86
N PRO A 5 35.00 -46.66 25.09
CA PRO A 5 33.91 -46.01 24.35
C PRO A 5 33.66 -44.55 24.81
N LEU A 6 34.63 -43.91 25.50
CA LEU A 6 34.44 -42.61 26.16
C LEU A 6 34.58 -41.40 25.22
N PHE A 7 35.35 -41.52 24.13
CA PHE A 7 35.55 -40.39 23.20
C PHE A 7 34.37 -40.18 22.25
N LEU A 8 33.65 -41.24 21.88
CA LEU A 8 32.46 -41.14 21.01
C LEU A 8 31.24 -40.57 21.74
N ILE A 9 31.14 -40.76 23.06
CA ILE A 9 30.03 -40.24 23.86
C ILE A 9 30.13 -38.72 24.04
N ALA A 10 31.35 -38.17 24.18
CA ALA A 10 31.54 -36.73 24.38
C ALA A 10 31.16 -35.87 23.14
N VAL A 11 31.40 -36.40 21.94
CA VAL A 11 31.05 -35.68 20.69
C VAL A 11 29.54 -35.72 20.43
N ILE A 12 28.86 -36.82 20.77
CA ILE A 12 27.40 -36.92 20.63
C ILE A 12 26.67 -36.02 21.63
N ILE A 13 27.19 -35.85 22.85
CA ILE A 13 26.62 -34.93 23.84
C ILE A 13 26.78 -33.46 23.40
N ALA A 14 27.92 -33.10 22.78
CA ALA A 14 28.14 -31.74 22.29
C ALA A 14 27.25 -31.37 21.08
N ILE A 15 26.92 -32.32 20.21
CA ILE A 15 26.00 -32.10 19.09
C ILE A 15 24.54 -32.08 19.58
N ALA A 16 24.18 -32.86 20.59
CA ALA A 16 22.85 -32.84 21.20
C ALA A 16 22.53 -31.50 21.90
N SER A 17 23.53 -30.77 22.39
CA SER A 17 23.32 -29.43 22.96
C SER A 17 22.98 -28.33 21.94
N LEU A 18 23.15 -28.55 20.64
CA LEU A 18 22.76 -27.59 19.60
C LEU A 18 21.31 -27.75 19.12
N VAL A 19 20.60 -28.79 19.53
CA VAL A 19 19.21 -29.07 19.10
C VAL A 19 18.16 -28.33 19.96
N GLY A 20 18.60 -27.66 21.03
CA GLY A 20 17.74 -26.96 21.98
C GLY A 20 17.67 -25.44 21.85
N ALA A 21 18.40 -24.83 20.90
CA ALA A 21 18.20 -23.42 20.60
C ALA A 21 16.91 -23.28 19.78
N SER A 22 15.79 -23.14 20.48
CA SER A 22 14.58 -22.57 19.89
C SER A 22 14.99 -21.25 19.26
N VAL A 23 15.11 -21.19 17.93
CA VAL A 23 15.17 -19.91 17.22
C VAL A 23 13.76 -19.32 17.21
N THR A 24 13.19 -19.14 18.40
CA THR A 24 12.06 -18.25 18.61
C THR A 24 12.65 -16.86 18.54
N SER A 25 12.77 -16.30 17.33
CA SER A 25 12.61 -14.86 17.20
C SER A 25 11.16 -14.57 17.59
N ALA A 26 10.91 -14.50 18.90
CA ALA A 26 9.64 -14.07 19.43
C ALA A 26 9.56 -12.59 19.12
N HIS A 27 8.93 -12.25 17.99
CA HIS A 27 8.67 -10.87 17.63
C HIS A 27 8.05 -10.14 18.83
N THR A 28 8.72 -9.11 19.33
CA THR A 28 8.19 -8.33 20.45
C THR A 28 7.06 -7.46 19.94
N LEU A 29 5.89 -7.53 20.58
CA LEU A 29 4.78 -6.61 20.29
C LEU A 29 5.17 -5.19 20.71
N VAL A 30 4.98 -4.23 19.81
CA VAL A 30 5.24 -2.81 20.04
C VAL A 30 3.90 -2.08 20.18
N ASP A 31 3.81 -1.16 21.14
CA ASP A 31 2.67 -0.26 21.24
C ASP A 31 2.65 0.68 20.01
N PRO A 32 1.66 0.55 19.11
CA PRO A 32 1.60 1.34 17.87
C PRO A 32 1.48 2.85 18.12
N THR A 33 1.06 3.28 19.30
CA THR A 33 0.94 4.70 19.66
C THR A 33 2.28 5.37 19.99
N THR A 34 3.33 4.58 20.22
CA THR A 34 4.70 5.05 20.49
C THR A 34 5.51 5.35 19.22
N LEU A 35 4.95 5.00 18.06
CA LEU A 35 5.55 5.22 16.75
C LEU A 35 5.29 6.65 16.27
N THR A 36 6.12 7.13 15.33
CA THR A 36 5.96 8.44 14.70
C THR A 36 5.82 8.29 13.19
N PRO A 37 4.66 8.67 12.59
CA PRO A 37 3.46 9.13 13.27
C PRO A 37 2.78 7.99 14.05
N PRO A 38 2.00 8.33 15.11
CA PRO A 38 1.32 7.33 15.93
C PRO A 38 0.26 6.61 15.11
N LEU A 39 0.18 5.29 15.30
CA LEU A 39 -0.86 4.46 14.71
C LEU A 39 -2.02 4.27 15.68
N LYS A 40 -3.16 3.80 15.17
CA LYS A 40 -4.32 3.46 16.00
C LYS A 40 -3.94 2.32 16.97
N PRO A 41 -4.41 2.32 18.24
CA PRO A 41 -4.00 1.34 19.26
C PRO A 41 -4.23 -0.13 18.90
N PHE A 42 -5.19 -0.42 18.01
CA PHE A 42 -5.53 -1.77 17.59
C PHE A 42 -4.64 -2.33 16.46
N ARG A 43 -3.67 -1.56 15.96
CA ARG A 43 -2.74 -2.04 14.93
C ARG A 43 -1.76 -3.04 15.53
N VAL A 44 -1.43 -4.06 14.75
CA VAL A 44 -0.49 -5.10 15.17
C VAL A 44 0.90 -4.73 14.64
N CYS A 45 1.82 -4.51 15.56
CA CYS A 45 3.19 -4.10 15.29
C CYS A 45 4.18 -5.06 15.96
N TYR A 46 5.19 -5.48 15.21
CA TYR A 46 6.21 -6.42 15.65
C TYR A 46 7.60 -5.81 15.50
N GLN A 47 8.39 -5.87 16.55
CA GLN A 47 9.79 -5.49 16.52
C GLN A 47 10.65 -6.63 15.98
N ASP A 48 11.60 -6.27 15.11
CA ASP A 48 12.68 -7.12 14.63
C ASP A 48 13.99 -6.31 14.61
N GLY A 49 14.81 -6.48 15.65
CA GLY A 49 16.00 -5.66 15.88
C GLY A 49 15.66 -4.16 15.99
N PRO A 50 16.27 -3.28 15.17
CA PRO A 50 15.97 -1.85 15.18
C PRO A 50 14.70 -1.48 14.40
N TRP A 51 14.05 -2.46 13.76
CA TRP A 51 12.88 -2.25 12.92
C TRP A 51 11.59 -2.59 13.67
N VAL A 52 10.52 -1.89 13.33
CA VAL A 52 9.15 -2.26 13.71
C VAL A 52 8.32 -2.36 12.43
N LYS A 53 7.70 -3.51 12.20
CA LYS A 53 6.80 -3.75 11.09
C LYS A 53 5.36 -3.74 11.59
N CYS A 54 4.50 -2.95 10.97
CA CYS A 54 3.10 -2.83 11.34
C CYS A 54 2.18 -3.13 10.15
N ASP A 55 1.18 -3.99 10.36
CA ASP A 55 0.07 -4.10 9.42
C ASP A 55 -0.88 -2.89 9.63
N THR A 56 -1.08 -2.13 8.56
CA THR A 56 -1.89 -0.92 8.52
C THR A 56 -3.05 -1.02 7.54
N SER A 57 -3.32 -2.23 7.02
CA SER A 57 -4.45 -2.52 6.14
C SER A 57 -5.76 -2.04 6.73
N THR A 58 -6.65 -1.54 5.87
CA THR A 58 -7.99 -1.11 6.26
C THR A 58 -9.00 -2.17 5.85
N PRO A 59 -10.06 -2.40 6.67
CA PRO A 59 -11.20 -3.17 6.20
C PRO A 59 -11.76 -2.56 4.92
N THR A 60 -12.40 -3.38 4.09
CA THR A 60 -13.12 -2.89 2.93
C THR A 60 -14.14 -1.83 3.35
N THR A 61 -14.08 -0.65 2.73
CA THR A 61 -14.98 0.47 3.01
C THR A 61 -15.67 0.94 1.74
N THR A 62 -16.86 1.50 1.88
CA THR A 62 -17.63 2.08 0.78
C THR A 62 -17.80 3.58 0.98
N TYR A 63 -17.81 4.33 -0.10
CA TYR A 63 -18.09 5.77 -0.12
C TYR A 63 -19.00 6.10 -1.29
N ALA A 64 -19.67 7.24 -1.20
CA ALA A 64 -20.61 7.69 -2.21
C ALA A 64 -20.37 9.16 -2.55
N ASN A 65 -20.36 9.43 -3.86
CA ASN A 65 -20.30 10.75 -4.48
C ASN A 65 -19.23 11.67 -3.89
N GLN A 66 -18.03 11.13 -3.65
CA GLN A 66 -16.89 11.94 -3.24
C GLN A 66 -16.31 12.64 -4.45
N ALA A 67 -16.06 13.95 -4.33
CA ALA A 67 -15.45 14.72 -5.40
C ALA A 67 -14.03 14.21 -5.63
N ASN A 68 -13.70 13.86 -6.87
CA ASN A 68 -12.36 13.44 -7.28
C ASN A 68 -11.82 14.47 -8.28
N THR A 69 -10.69 15.08 -7.92
CA THR A 69 -10.04 16.16 -8.68
C THR A 69 -8.79 15.69 -9.42
N ASP A 70 -8.46 14.41 -9.36
CA ASP A 70 -7.15 13.89 -9.80
C ASP A 70 -7.01 13.84 -11.32
N PHE A 71 -8.14 13.82 -12.05
CA PHE A 71 -8.14 13.60 -13.50
C PHE A 71 -8.09 14.88 -14.35
N ASP A 72 -8.33 16.05 -13.75
CA ASP A 72 -8.46 17.34 -14.45
C ASP A 72 -9.26 17.23 -15.76
N LEU A 73 -10.53 16.83 -15.65
CA LEU A 73 -11.38 16.56 -16.82
C LEU A 73 -12.00 17.86 -17.38
N PRO A 74 -12.09 18.01 -18.73
CA PRO A 74 -12.72 19.18 -19.35
C PRO A 74 -14.19 19.41 -19.00
N CYS A 75 -14.91 18.36 -18.60
CA CYS A 75 -16.33 18.41 -18.22
C CYS A 75 -16.54 18.74 -16.73
N GLY A 76 -15.48 19.02 -15.98
CA GLY A 76 -15.53 19.39 -14.57
C GLY A 76 -15.22 18.23 -13.63
N THR A 77 -15.51 18.45 -12.34
CA THR A 77 -15.24 17.49 -11.27
C THR A 77 -16.09 16.24 -11.43
N ILE A 78 -15.45 15.07 -11.35
CA ILE A 78 -16.17 13.80 -11.25
C ILE A 78 -16.47 13.50 -9.78
N TYR A 79 -17.59 12.84 -9.56
CA TYR A 79 -18.00 12.33 -8.27
C TYR A 79 -17.95 10.81 -8.31
N GLU A 80 -17.15 10.26 -7.41
CA GLU A 80 -16.83 8.85 -7.33
C GLU A 80 -17.62 8.19 -6.20
N SER A 81 -18.24 7.06 -6.53
CA SER A 81 -18.80 6.13 -5.56
C SER A 81 -18.12 4.79 -5.75
N GLY A 82 -17.68 4.16 -4.66
CA GLY A 82 -16.87 2.97 -4.79
C GLY A 82 -16.74 2.16 -3.52
N THR A 83 -16.16 0.98 -3.70
CA THR A 83 -15.68 0.10 -2.63
C THR A 83 -14.18 0.05 -2.73
N VAL A 84 -13.49 0.38 -1.63
CA VAL A 84 -12.02 0.36 -1.54
C VAL A 84 -11.57 -0.72 -0.57
N THR A 85 -10.55 -1.48 -0.97
CA THR A 85 -9.84 -2.43 -0.12
C THR A 85 -8.35 -2.11 -0.18
N THR A 86 -7.74 -1.83 0.97
CA THR A 86 -6.33 -1.44 1.03
C THR A 86 -5.56 -2.41 1.91
N HIS A 87 -4.51 -3.01 1.35
CA HIS A 87 -3.52 -3.79 2.07
C HIS A 87 -2.26 -2.94 2.23
N ALA A 88 -1.83 -2.68 3.46
CA ALA A 88 -0.69 -1.80 3.69
C ALA A 88 0.19 -2.26 4.84
N THR A 89 1.50 -2.20 4.65
CA THR A 89 2.50 -2.43 5.69
C THR A 89 3.35 -1.19 5.85
N ARG A 90 3.60 -0.79 7.10
CA ARG A 90 4.57 0.27 7.44
C ARG A 90 5.78 -0.31 8.15
N TRP A 91 6.95 0.24 7.84
CA TRP A 91 8.20 -0.06 8.53
C TRP A 91 8.74 1.18 9.21
N TYR A 92 9.09 1.01 10.47
CA TYR A 92 9.68 2.03 11.30
C TYR A 92 11.10 1.62 11.67
N LYS A 93 11.99 2.59 11.79
CA LYS A 93 13.34 2.42 12.30
C LYS A 93 13.56 3.42 13.42
N ASN A 94 13.99 2.96 14.58
CA ASN A 94 14.09 3.80 15.78
C ASN A 94 12.76 4.55 16.08
N LEU A 95 11.63 3.84 15.94
CA LEU A 95 10.26 4.35 16.12
C LEU A 95 9.77 5.39 15.08
N LEU A 96 10.59 5.75 14.10
CA LEU A 96 10.23 6.70 13.04
C LEU A 96 9.87 5.96 11.75
N LEU A 97 8.78 6.35 11.09
CA LEU A 97 8.34 5.77 9.82
C LEU A 97 9.39 6.05 8.75
N VAL A 98 9.83 5.01 8.05
CA VAL A 98 10.81 5.13 6.96
C VAL A 98 10.30 4.58 5.65
N GLU A 99 9.39 3.60 5.69
CA GLU A 99 8.86 2.98 4.47
C GLU A 99 7.38 2.56 4.64
N ARG A 100 6.63 2.58 3.53
CA ARG A 100 5.29 1.97 3.43
C ARG A 100 5.16 1.23 2.11
N ASN A 101 4.56 0.05 2.16
CA ASN A 101 4.01 -0.63 0.98
C ASN A 101 2.51 -0.58 1.08
N ALA A 102 1.85 -0.26 -0.02
CA ALA A 102 0.41 -0.32 -0.11
C ALA A 102 -0.03 -0.92 -1.44
N GLN A 103 -1.14 -1.63 -1.38
CA GLN A 103 -1.90 -2.10 -2.51
C GLN A 103 -3.35 -1.73 -2.26
N GLU A 104 -4.00 -1.20 -3.29
CA GLU A 104 -5.37 -0.77 -3.21
C GLU A 104 -6.15 -1.28 -4.41
N HIS A 105 -7.33 -1.81 -4.13
CA HIS A 105 -8.32 -2.14 -5.14
C HIS A 105 -9.54 -1.26 -4.93
N ILE A 106 -9.95 -0.55 -5.98
CA ILE A 106 -11.19 0.24 -5.98
C ILE A 106 -12.05 -0.23 -7.14
N ALA A 107 -13.33 -0.47 -6.88
CA ALA A 107 -14.33 -0.69 -7.92
C ALA A 107 -15.55 0.19 -7.65
N GLY A 108 -16.06 0.84 -8.69
CA GLY A 108 -17.07 1.86 -8.50
C GLY A 108 -17.60 2.48 -9.78
N THR A 109 -18.18 3.66 -9.61
CA THR A 109 -18.75 4.48 -10.69
C THR A 109 -18.34 5.94 -10.55
N TRP A 110 -18.14 6.60 -11.69
CA TRP A 110 -18.03 8.05 -11.81
C TRP A 110 -19.31 8.67 -12.35
N SER A 111 -19.65 9.86 -11.87
CA SER A 111 -20.71 10.73 -12.39
C SER A 111 -20.23 12.19 -12.42
N LEU A 112 -20.95 13.08 -13.10
CA LEU A 112 -20.75 14.53 -12.99
C LEU A 112 -21.67 15.18 -11.93
N SER A 113 -22.37 14.36 -11.13
CA SER A 113 -23.35 14.84 -10.17
C SER A 113 -22.88 14.62 -8.73
N PRO A 114 -22.91 15.65 -7.87
CA PRO A 114 -22.60 15.50 -6.44
C PRO A 114 -23.56 14.58 -5.69
N THR A 115 -24.69 14.22 -6.31
CA THR A 115 -25.67 13.29 -5.73
C THR A 115 -25.68 11.92 -6.42
N GLY A 116 -24.85 11.74 -7.46
CA GLY A 116 -24.81 10.50 -8.26
C GLY A 116 -25.99 10.37 -9.25
N SER A 117 -26.73 11.45 -9.49
CA SER A 117 -27.79 11.47 -10.51
C SER A 117 -27.23 11.56 -11.93
N GLY A 118 -27.98 11.02 -12.90
CA GLY A 118 -27.61 11.08 -14.32
C GLY A 118 -26.72 9.93 -14.79
N PRO A 119 -26.00 10.09 -15.91
CA PRO A 119 -25.11 9.06 -16.44
C PRO A 119 -24.00 8.69 -15.44
N THR A 120 -23.71 7.40 -15.35
CA THR A 120 -22.60 6.88 -14.58
C THR A 120 -21.74 5.96 -15.43
N ILE A 121 -20.43 5.96 -15.17
CA ILE A 121 -19.47 5.09 -15.86
C ILE A 121 -18.76 4.24 -14.82
N ALA A 122 -18.79 2.93 -15.01
CA ALA A 122 -18.09 1.98 -14.15
C ALA A 122 -16.57 2.06 -14.38
N PHE A 123 -15.82 1.90 -13.29
CA PHE A 123 -14.37 1.76 -13.32
C PHE A 123 -13.91 0.71 -12.29
N ALA A 124 -12.70 0.22 -12.50
CA ALA A 124 -11.96 -0.50 -11.47
C ALA A 124 -10.49 -0.08 -11.54
N THR A 125 -9.84 0.06 -10.39
CA THR A 125 -8.41 0.34 -10.30
C THR A 125 -7.72 -0.66 -9.38
N ASP A 126 -6.51 -1.06 -9.77
CA ASP A 126 -5.56 -1.78 -8.93
C ASP A 126 -4.29 -0.96 -8.87
N ILE A 127 -3.93 -0.49 -7.68
CA ILE A 127 -2.81 0.41 -7.46
C ILE A 127 -1.86 -0.28 -6.51
N SER A 128 -0.57 -0.27 -6.80
CA SER A 128 0.44 -0.72 -5.86
C SER A 128 1.61 0.24 -5.84
N TRP A 129 2.06 0.59 -4.64
CA TRP A 129 3.11 1.56 -4.48
C TRP A 129 3.98 1.30 -3.25
N HIS A 130 5.23 1.74 -3.37
CA HIS A 130 6.21 1.79 -2.30
C HIS A 130 6.53 3.24 -1.99
N GLU A 131 6.47 3.61 -0.73
CA GLU A 131 6.88 4.91 -0.22
C GLU A 131 8.16 4.79 0.57
N THR A 132 9.09 5.69 0.31
CA THR A 132 10.23 5.97 1.19
C THR A 132 10.10 7.39 1.74
N PHE A 133 10.24 7.55 3.05
CA PHE A 133 10.17 8.87 3.71
C PHE A 133 11.57 9.46 3.85
N LEU A 134 11.83 10.57 3.14
CA LEU A 134 13.14 11.22 3.10
C LEU A 134 13.53 11.82 4.47
N VAL A 135 12.53 12.22 5.26
CA VAL A 135 12.68 12.61 6.66
C VAL A 135 11.91 11.59 7.51
N PRO A 136 12.61 10.72 8.28
CA PRO A 136 11.94 9.69 9.06
C PRO A 136 10.86 10.25 10.00
N GLY A 137 9.65 9.69 9.91
CA GLY A 137 8.48 10.09 10.69
C GLY A 137 7.68 11.28 10.14
N ASP A 138 8.17 11.96 9.09
CA ASP A 138 7.47 13.04 8.42
C ASP A 138 6.72 12.54 7.19
N LEU A 139 5.38 12.49 7.30
CA LEU A 139 4.50 12.03 6.23
C LEU A 139 4.49 12.91 4.98
N SER A 140 5.03 14.13 5.03
CA SER A 140 5.09 15.04 3.88
C SER A 140 6.36 14.92 3.05
N SER A 141 7.28 14.04 3.48
CA SER A 141 8.60 13.87 2.87
C SER A 141 8.71 12.62 2.01
N ASP A 142 7.58 12.01 1.66
CA ASP A 142 7.55 10.76 0.92
C ASP A 142 7.96 10.91 -0.54
N SER A 143 8.64 9.89 -1.05
CA SER A 143 8.77 9.60 -2.46
C SER A 143 8.01 8.32 -2.73
N ILE A 144 7.07 8.38 -3.68
CA ILE A 144 6.19 7.28 -4.04
C ILE A 144 6.71 6.66 -5.32
N VAL A 145 7.02 5.37 -5.29
CA VAL A 145 7.28 4.56 -6.47
C VAL A 145 6.06 3.69 -6.74
N GLU A 146 5.38 3.96 -7.85
CA GLU A 146 4.25 3.14 -8.30
C GLU A 146 4.75 1.91 -9.04
N HIS A 147 4.28 0.74 -8.60
CA HIS A 147 4.62 -0.57 -9.15
C HIS A 147 3.47 -1.06 -10.04
N GLY A 148 3.07 -0.24 -11.02
CA GLY A 148 1.97 -0.54 -11.93
C GLY A 148 0.61 -0.30 -11.27
N SER A 149 0.00 0.82 -11.64
CA SER A 149 -1.36 1.20 -11.33
C SER A 149 -2.20 0.99 -12.60
N PHE A 150 -3.31 0.27 -12.50
CA PHE A 150 -4.13 -0.12 -13.65
C PHE A 150 -5.53 0.44 -13.47
N LEU A 151 -5.93 1.38 -14.32
CA LEU A 151 -7.28 1.90 -14.38
C LEU A 151 -8.04 1.26 -15.55
N ARG A 152 -9.10 0.53 -15.23
CA ARG A 152 -10.01 -0.10 -16.19
C ARG A 152 -11.30 0.68 -16.28
N VAL A 153 -11.61 1.20 -17.46
CA VAL A 153 -12.88 1.87 -17.76
C VAL A 153 -13.53 1.15 -18.93
N PRO A 154 -14.42 0.16 -18.69
CA PRO A 154 -14.98 -0.68 -19.75
C PRO A 154 -15.62 0.11 -20.91
N ALA A 155 -16.26 1.24 -20.60
CA ALA A 155 -16.89 2.09 -21.61
C ALA A 155 -15.90 2.76 -22.58
N LEU A 156 -14.61 2.87 -22.20
CA LEU A 156 -13.54 3.37 -23.06
C LEU A 156 -12.86 2.24 -23.85
N GLY A 157 -13.06 0.98 -23.46
CA GLY A 157 -12.52 -0.20 -24.16
C GLY A 157 -11.01 -0.37 -24.03
N THR A 158 -10.39 0.27 -23.03
CA THR A 158 -8.95 0.19 -22.78
C THR A 158 -8.68 0.17 -21.28
N GLU A 159 -7.55 -0.43 -20.92
CA GLU A 159 -6.90 -0.26 -19.63
C GLU A 159 -5.90 0.90 -19.75
N PHE A 160 -5.77 1.68 -18.68
CA PHE A 160 -4.78 2.74 -18.54
C PHE A 160 -3.78 2.35 -17.48
N HIS A 161 -2.52 2.66 -17.72
CA HIS A 161 -1.42 2.34 -16.84
C HIS A 161 -0.82 3.63 -16.31
N ASP A 162 -0.61 3.68 -15.00
CA ASP A 162 0.30 4.61 -14.37
C ASP A 162 1.45 3.83 -13.73
N SER A 163 2.67 4.29 -13.93
CA SER A 163 3.86 3.65 -13.39
C SER A 163 5.00 4.65 -13.41
N GLY A 164 5.74 4.73 -12.32
CA GLY A 164 6.80 5.73 -12.21
C GLY A 164 7.10 6.10 -10.78
N ILE A 165 7.73 7.25 -10.63
CA ILE A 165 8.09 7.83 -9.35
C ILE A 165 7.43 9.20 -9.25
N ASN A 166 6.61 9.40 -8.22
CA ASN A 166 6.13 10.70 -7.81
C ASN A 166 7.06 11.24 -6.71
N MET A 167 7.60 12.43 -6.94
CA MET A 167 8.49 13.13 -6.01
C MET A 167 7.67 14.08 -5.13
N ALA A 168 8.20 14.40 -3.94
CA ALA A 168 7.55 15.33 -3.01
C ALA A 168 7.33 16.74 -3.59
N ASP A 169 8.08 17.15 -4.62
CA ASP A 169 7.91 18.42 -5.32
C ASP A 169 6.78 18.41 -6.37
N GLY A 170 6.07 17.29 -6.51
CA GLY A 170 4.99 17.08 -7.47
C GLY A 170 5.45 16.59 -8.85
N THR A 171 6.76 16.38 -9.06
CA THR A 171 7.27 15.86 -10.34
C THR A 171 6.98 14.36 -10.47
N HIS A 172 6.46 13.95 -11.62
CA HIS A 172 6.31 12.54 -11.99
C HIS A 172 7.37 12.13 -13.02
N HIS A 173 8.07 11.03 -12.74
CA HIS A 173 9.00 10.37 -13.65
C HIS A 173 8.49 8.97 -14.00
N GLY A 174 7.85 8.83 -15.16
CA GLY A 174 7.20 7.58 -15.53
C GLY A 174 6.31 7.68 -16.75
N ASN A 175 5.30 6.82 -16.80
CA ASN A 175 4.33 6.73 -17.86
C ASN A 175 2.91 6.73 -17.28
N THR A 176 2.13 7.73 -17.67
CA THR A 176 0.68 7.78 -17.49
C THR A 176 0.01 7.66 -18.86
N SER A 177 -0.79 6.61 -19.07
CA SER A 177 -1.40 6.37 -20.39
C SER A 177 -2.82 6.95 -20.55
N PHE A 178 -3.32 7.70 -19.57
CA PHE A 178 -4.65 8.34 -19.62
C PHE A 178 -4.62 9.66 -20.41
N THR A 179 -4.79 9.53 -21.72
CA THR A 179 -4.64 10.63 -22.69
C THR A 179 -5.81 11.63 -22.69
N ASP A 180 -5.56 12.84 -23.20
CA ASP A 180 -6.61 13.87 -23.40
C ASP A 180 -7.77 13.38 -24.28
N ALA A 181 -7.49 12.54 -25.28
CA ALA A 181 -8.53 11.92 -26.10
C ALA A 181 -9.43 10.97 -25.29
N ALA A 182 -8.85 10.21 -24.35
CA ALA A 182 -9.60 9.36 -23.44
C ALA A 182 -10.42 10.20 -22.45
N LYS A 183 -9.85 11.29 -21.91
CA LYS A 183 -10.56 12.25 -21.05
C LYS A 183 -11.76 12.87 -21.76
N ALA A 184 -11.58 13.33 -23.01
CA ALA A 184 -12.67 13.89 -23.81
C ALA A 184 -13.78 12.86 -24.08
N ARG A 185 -13.41 11.60 -24.38
CA ARG A 185 -14.39 10.52 -24.58
C ARG A 185 -15.12 10.17 -23.29
N LEU A 186 -14.44 10.16 -22.15
CA LEU A 186 -15.07 9.98 -20.84
C LEU A 186 -16.10 11.08 -20.57
N CYS A 187 -15.75 12.33 -20.82
CA CYS A 187 -16.66 13.46 -20.69
C CYS A 187 -17.90 13.35 -21.57
N ALA A 188 -17.74 12.90 -22.82
CA ALA A 188 -18.87 12.67 -23.73
C ALA A 188 -19.82 11.57 -23.24
N LEU A 189 -19.31 10.58 -22.49
CA LEU A 189 -20.12 9.50 -21.92
C LEU A 189 -20.84 9.91 -20.62
N LEU A 190 -20.28 10.87 -19.88
CA LEU A 190 -20.83 11.35 -18.61
C LEU A 190 -21.81 12.53 -18.79
N THR A 191 -21.76 13.20 -19.93
CA THR A 191 -22.66 14.30 -20.28
C THR A 191 -23.94 13.70 -20.91
N PRO A 192 -25.14 14.10 -20.48
CA PRO A 192 -26.40 13.61 -21.06
C PRO A 192 -26.62 14.00 -22.52
#